data_AF-A0A2D4ME52-F1
#
_entry.id   AF-A0A2D4ME52-F1
#
_cell.length_a   1.000
_cell.length_b   1.000
_cell.length_c   1.000
_cell.angle_alpha   90.00
_cell.angle_beta   90.00
_cell.angle_gamma   90.00
#
_symmetry.space_group_name_H-M   'P 1'
#
loop_
_entity.id
_entity.type
_entity.pdbx_description
1 polymer ?
#
loop_
_entity_poly.entity_id
_entity_poly.type
_entity_poly.pdbx_seq_one_letter_code
_entity_poly.pdbx_strand_id
1 'polypeptide(L)'
;HNAEIAAFHLDRILDFRRVPPAAGRMINVTKEILEITKNEILQSVFFISPASNVCFFAKCPYMCKTEYAVCGNPHLLEGSLSVFLPSLNLAPRISIPNPWIRSYTFAGKEEWEINPLYCNTVKEIYPYSSGSRLLNIIDMAIFDFLIDLENIPMMRSPSWLHLNSVA
;
A
#
# COMPACT_ATOMS: atom_id res chain seq x y z
N HIS A 1 -3.76 9.25 -1.74
CA HIS A 1 -2.65 9.53 -2.66
C HIS A 1 -1.48 10.26 -1.97
N ASN A 2 -1.74 11.23 -1.09
CA ASN A 2 -0.68 11.97 -0.39
C ASN A 2 0.38 11.08 0.30
N ALA A 3 -0.06 10.07 1.05
CA ALA A 3 0.84 9.16 1.74
C ALA A 3 1.79 8.42 0.78
N GLU A 4 1.32 8.00 -0.39
CA GLU A 4 2.14 7.32 -1.42
C GLU A 4 3.27 8.21 -1.92
N ILE A 5 2.94 9.46 -2.25
CA ILE A 5 3.90 10.43 -2.77
C ILE A 5 4.90 10.82 -1.68
N ALA A 6 4.41 11.10 -0.47
CA ALA A 6 5.24 11.45 0.67
C ALA A 6 6.18 10.31 1.08
N ALA A 7 5.68 9.06 1.10
CA ALA A 7 6.48 7.87 1.42
C ALA A 7 7.65 7.71 0.44
N PHE A 8 7.42 7.85 -0.87
CA PHE A 8 8.50 7.80 -1.86
C PHE A 8 9.57 8.87 -1.60
N HIS A 9 9.16 10.11 -1.32
CA HIS A 9 10.10 11.19 -1.05
C HIS A 9 10.86 11.00 0.27
N LEU A 10 10.20 10.52 1.32
CA LEU A 10 10.83 10.23 2.59
C LEU A 10 11.84 9.08 2.47
N ASP A 11 11.47 7.99 1.80
CA ASP A 11 12.35 6.84 1.53
C ASP A 11 13.63 7.27 0.79
N ARG A 12 13.48 8.22 -0.14
CA ARG A 12 14.62 8.84 -0.84
C ARG A 12 15.48 9.71 0.07
N ILE A 13 14.88 10.50 0.97
CA ILE A 13 15.62 11.39 1.90
C ILE A 13 16.41 10.57 2.93
N LEU A 14 15.85 9.45 3.39
CA LEU A 14 16.49 8.52 4.32
C LEU A 14 17.52 7.59 3.63
N ASP A 15 17.71 7.74 2.31
CA ASP A 15 18.55 6.90 1.43
C ASP A 15 18.23 5.39 1.48
N PHE A 16 17.02 5.03 1.89
CA PHE A 16 16.57 3.64 1.90
C PHE A 16 16.42 3.10 0.47
N ARG A 17 15.81 3.88 -0.43
CA ARG A 17 15.58 3.52 -1.86
C ARG A 17 14.81 2.21 -2.04
N ARG A 18 13.79 2.01 -1.21
CA ARG A 18 12.97 0.80 -1.10
C ARG A 18 11.55 0.99 -1.61
N VAL A 19 11.11 2.23 -1.81
CA VAL A 19 9.77 2.57 -2.29
C VAL A 19 9.85 2.91 -3.79
N PRO A 20 8.95 2.36 -4.63
CA PRO A 20 8.95 2.68 -6.05
C PRO A 20 8.54 4.14 -6.28
N PRO A 21 9.02 4.76 -7.37
CA PRO A 21 8.68 6.14 -7.68
C PRO A 21 7.16 6.37 -7.76
N ALA A 22 6.70 7.38 -7.05
CA ALA A 22 5.31 7.82 -7.02
C ALA A 22 5.20 9.33 -7.26
N ALA A 23 4.22 9.75 -8.04
CA ALA A 23 3.98 11.16 -8.37
C ALA A 23 2.49 11.48 -8.40
N GLY A 24 2.14 12.71 -8.02
CA GLY A 24 0.78 13.24 -8.16
C GLY A 24 0.43 13.60 -9.59
N ARG A 25 -0.81 13.37 -10.00
CA ARG A 25 -1.33 13.78 -11.32
C ARG A 25 -2.82 14.11 -11.24
N MET A 26 -3.22 15.15 -11.98
CA MET A 26 -4.62 15.39 -12.31
C MET A 26 -5.01 14.52 -13.51
N ILE A 27 -6.03 13.68 -13.32
CA ILE A 27 -6.49 12.70 -14.31
C ILE A 27 -7.87 13.14 -14.80
N ASN A 28 -8.05 13.22 -16.11
CA ASN A 28 -9.40 13.36 -16.68
C ASN A 28 -10.10 12.00 -16.67
N VAL A 29 -10.98 11.76 -15.70
CA VAL A 29 -11.59 10.43 -15.50
C VAL A 29 -12.48 9.98 -16.67
N THR A 30 -12.97 10.93 -17.47
CA THR A 30 -13.75 10.62 -18.67
C THR A 30 -12.83 10.14 -19.79
N LYS A 31 -11.86 10.97 -20.18
CA LYS A 31 -10.98 10.67 -21.34
C LYS A 31 -9.92 9.62 -21.06
N GLU A 32 -9.39 9.59 -19.84
CA GLU A 32 -8.24 8.76 -19.47
C GLU A 32 -8.63 7.48 -18.73
N ILE A 33 -9.91 7.31 -18.37
CA ILE A 33 -10.39 6.07 -17.72
C ILE A 33 -11.61 5.52 -18.44
N LEU A 34 -12.74 6.23 -18.40
CA LEU A 34 -14.03 5.75 -18.91
C LEU A 34 -13.98 5.40 -20.40
N GLU A 35 -13.46 6.29 -21.24
CA GLU A 35 -13.44 6.12 -22.71
C GLU A 35 -12.41 5.09 -23.20
N ILE A 36 -11.37 4.79 -22.40
CA ILE A 36 -10.29 3.89 -22.81
C ILE A 36 -10.39 2.49 -22.18
N THR A 37 -11.13 2.33 -21.09
CA THR A 37 -11.23 1.04 -20.41
C THR A 37 -12.00 0.04 -21.29
N LYS A 38 -11.53 -1.21 -21.34
CA LYS A 38 -12.27 -2.34 -21.93
C LYS A 38 -13.01 -3.18 -20.89
N ASN A 39 -12.91 -2.80 -19.63
CA ASN A 39 -13.53 -3.53 -18.52
C ASN A 39 -14.96 -3.04 -18.32
N GLU A 40 -15.93 -3.86 -18.73
CA GLU A 40 -17.37 -3.56 -18.64
C GLU A 40 -17.84 -3.32 -17.20
N ILE A 41 -17.24 -4.01 -16.22
CA ILE A 41 -17.57 -3.80 -14.80
C ILE A 41 -17.17 -2.38 -14.39
N LEU A 42 -15.97 -1.93 -14.77
CA LEU A 42 -15.51 -0.57 -14.49
C LEU A 42 -16.34 0.48 -15.25
N GLN A 43 -16.76 0.21 -16.48
CA GLN A 43 -17.64 1.14 -17.22
C GLN A 43 -19.00 1.28 -16.53
N SER A 44 -19.60 0.18 -16.07
CA SER A 44 -20.95 0.15 -15.50
C SER A 44 -21.12 0.91 -14.18
N VAL A 45 -20.01 1.24 -13.50
CA VAL A 45 -20.02 1.96 -12.22
C VAL A 45 -19.79 3.47 -12.36
N PHE A 46 -19.62 3.99 -13.57
CA PHE A 46 -19.61 5.44 -13.80
C PHE A 46 -21.02 6.01 -13.81
N PHE A 47 -21.19 7.19 -13.22
CA PHE A 47 -22.44 7.93 -13.19
C PHE A 47 -22.23 9.43 -13.06
N ILE A 48 -23.27 10.21 -13.33
CA ILE A 48 -23.27 11.67 -13.13
C ILE A 48 -23.95 11.96 -11.80
N SER A 49 -23.25 12.66 -10.91
CA SER A 49 -23.80 13.09 -9.62
C SER A 49 -24.84 14.21 -9.77
N PRO A 50 -25.67 14.49 -8.74
CA PRO A 50 -26.60 15.63 -8.75
C PRO A 50 -25.93 17.00 -8.94
N ALA A 51 -24.64 17.10 -8.60
CA ALA A 51 -23.82 18.30 -8.82
C ALA A 51 -23.18 18.35 -10.23
N SER A 52 -23.61 17.49 -11.15
CA SER A 52 -23.10 17.38 -12.53
C SER A 52 -21.62 16.99 -12.64
N ASN A 53 -21.05 16.35 -11.61
CA ASN A 53 -19.71 15.77 -11.66
C ASN A 53 -19.74 14.33 -12.16
N VAL A 54 -18.71 13.91 -12.89
CA VAL A 54 -18.49 12.52 -13.28
C VAL A 54 -17.87 11.75 -12.12
N CYS A 55 -18.54 10.69 -11.70
CA CYS A 55 -18.15 9.88 -10.55
C CYS A 55 -18.08 8.39 -10.93
N PHE A 56 -17.32 7.63 -10.16
CA PHE A 56 -17.31 6.17 -10.21
C PHE A 56 -16.98 5.59 -8.84
N PHE A 57 -17.34 4.33 -8.61
CA PHE A 57 -17.03 3.62 -7.37
C PHE A 57 -16.54 2.20 -7.66
N ALA A 58 -15.82 1.60 -6.71
CA ALA A 58 -15.33 0.25 -6.87
C ALA A 58 -16.39 -0.79 -6.48
N LYS A 59 -16.54 -1.84 -7.28
CA LYS A 59 -17.34 -3.01 -6.91
C LYS A 59 -16.49 -3.95 -6.02
N CYS A 60 -16.34 -3.60 -4.74
CA CYS A 60 -15.54 -4.37 -3.77
C CYS A 60 -16.41 -5.09 -2.71
N PRO A 61 -16.00 -6.27 -2.20
CA PRO A 61 -16.78 -7.04 -1.22
C PRO A 61 -17.24 -6.26 0.02
N TYR A 62 -16.46 -5.25 0.43
CA TYR A 62 -16.69 -4.47 1.66
C TYR A 62 -17.13 -3.01 1.43
N MET A 63 -16.96 -2.48 0.21
CA MET A 63 -17.12 -1.05 -0.12
C MET A 63 -17.94 -0.85 -1.41
N CYS A 64 -19.00 -1.64 -1.59
CA CYS A 64 -19.86 -1.67 -2.77
C CYS A 64 -21.01 -0.64 -2.71
N LYS A 65 -20.78 0.59 -2.20
CA LYS A 65 -21.83 1.62 -2.09
C LYS A 65 -21.45 2.90 -2.82
N THR A 66 -22.45 3.57 -3.38
CA THR A 66 -22.33 4.89 -4.03
C THR A 66 -21.84 5.98 -3.07
N GLU A 67 -22.03 5.79 -1.76
CA GLU A 67 -21.51 6.65 -0.68
C GLU A 67 -19.98 6.77 -0.70
N TYR A 68 -19.27 5.78 -1.26
CA TYR A 68 -17.81 5.77 -1.38
C TYR A 68 -17.31 6.12 -2.79
N ALA A 69 -18.18 6.71 -3.63
CA ALA A 69 -17.79 7.13 -4.96
C ALA A 69 -16.75 8.26 -4.91
N VAL A 70 -15.81 8.22 -5.85
CA VAL A 70 -14.89 9.32 -6.11
C VAL A 70 -15.37 10.09 -7.33
N CYS A 71 -15.31 11.41 -7.26
CA CYS A 71 -15.87 12.31 -8.26
C CYS A 71 -14.82 13.30 -8.73
N GLY A 72 -14.79 13.58 -10.03
CA GLY A 72 -14.04 14.70 -10.57
C GLY A 72 -14.72 16.04 -10.28
N ASN A 73 -14.08 17.14 -10.69
CA ASN A 73 -14.65 18.48 -10.65
C ASN A 73 -14.49 19.22 -12.00
N PRO A 74 -15.43 19.08 -12.96
CA PRO A 74 -16.39 17.98 -13.06
C PRO A 74 -15.78 16.68 -13.61
N HIS A 75 -14.62 16.77 -14.29
CA HIS A 75 -13.94 15.63 -14.92
C HIS A 75 -12.53 15.36 -14.36
N LEU A 76 -11.90 16.36 -13.74
CA LEU A 76 -10.54 16.23 -13.23
C LEU A 76 -10.56 15.68 -11.80
N LEU A 77 -9.77 14.64 -11.56
CA LEU A 77 -9.56 14.02 -10.25
C LEU A 77 -8.08 13.93 -9.95
N GLU A 78 -7.67 14.33 -8.74
CA GLU A 78 -6.29 14.20 -8.28
C GLU A 78 -6.03 12.77 -7.80
N GLY A 79 -4.88 12.21 -8.16
CA GLY A 79 -4.44 10.91 -7.68
C GLY A 79 -2.92 10.76 -7.69
N SER A 80 -2.44 9.66 -7.11
CA SER A 80 -1.03 9.23 -7.17
C SER A 80 -0.87 8.15 -8.22
N LEU A 81 0.12 8.31 -9.09
CA LEU A 81 0.60 7.29 -10.00
C LEU A 81 1.95 6.77 -9.50
N SER A 82 2.01 5.47 -9.29
CA SER A 82 3.20 4.80 -8.83
C SER A 82 3.66 3.79 -9.88
N VAL A 83 4.98 3.72 -10.08
CA VAL A 83 5.58 2.90 -11.12
C VAL A 83 5.36 1.43 -10.80
N PHE A 84 4.87 0.68 -11.78
CA PHE A 84 4.68 -0.76 -11.62
C PHE A 84 6.03 -1.48 -11.60
N LEU A 85 6.15 -2.44 -10.69
CA LEU A 85 7.33 -3.30 -10.63
C LEU A 85 7.32 -4.31 -11.78
N PRO A 86 8.48 -4.90 -12.12
CA PRO A 86 8.53 -5.98 -13.09
C PRO A 86 7.53 -7.08 -12.76
N SER A 87 7.02 -7.72 -13.81
CA SER A 87 6.10 -8.85 -13.69
C SER A 87 6.69 -9.97 -12.83
N LEU A 88 5.84 -10.66 -12.08
CA LEU A 88 6.23 -11.80 -11.25
C LEU A 88 6.84 -12.97 -12.06
N ASN A 89 6.52 -13.06 -13.35
CA ASN A 89 7.12 -14.05 -14.25
C ASN A 89 8.61 -13.74 -14.53
N LEU A 90 8.99 -12.46 -14.53
CA LEU A 90 10.37 -12.03 -14.78
C LEU A 90 11.16 -11.91 -13.48
N ALA A 91 10.51 -11.39 -12.43
CA ALA A 91 11.12 -11.20 -11.12
C ALA A 91 10.15 -11.72 -10.04
N PRO A 92 10.23 -13.02 -9.68
CA PRO A 92 9.46 -13.60 -8.59
C PRO A 92 9.76 -12.87 -7.27
N ARG A 93 8.72 -12.67 -6.46
CA ARG A 93 8.82 -12.00 -5.15
C ARG A 93 8.28 -12.91 -4.07
N ILE A 94 8.93 -12.91 -2.91
CA ILE A 94 8.51 -13.66 -1.73
C ILE A 94 7.90 -12.69 -0.72
N SER A 95 6.77 -13.08 -0.14
CA SER A 95 6.14 -12.35 0.96
C SER A 95 6.44 -13.07 2.26
N ILE A 96 7.15 -12.40 3.18
CA ILE A 96 7.48 -12.91 4.51
C ILE A 96 6.62 -12.16 5.52
N PRO A 97 6.00 -12.79 6.53
CA PRO A 97 5.25 -12.07 7.55
C PRO A 97 6.19 -11.29 8.48
N ASN A 98 5.81 -10.06 8.85
CA ASN A 98 6.52 -9.29 9.88
C ASN A 98 6.29 -9.97 11.25
N PRO A 99 7.33 -10.29 12.03
CA PRO A 99 7.15 -10.89 13.36
C PRO A 99 6.46 -9.95 14.36
N TRP A 100 6.43 -8.64 14.11
CA TRP A 100 5.67 -7.65 14.89
C TRP A 100 4.31 -7.28 14.25
N ILE A 101 3.68 -8.22 13.55
CA ILE A 101 2.30 -8.11 13.05
C ILE A 101 1.31 -7.93 14.22
N ARG A 102 0.28 -7.09 14.04
CA ARG A 102 -0.78 -6.86 15.04
C ARG A 102 -1.89 -7.91 14.97
N SER A 103 -2.66 -8.03 16.05
CA SER A 103 -3.93 -8.75 16.00
C SER A 103 -4.99 -7.90 15.31
N TYR A 104 -5.79 -8.52 14.44
CA TYR A 104 -6.92 -7.89 13.77
C TYR A 104 -8.24 -8.13 14.49
N THR A 105 -8.15 -8.50 15.75
CA THR A 105 -9.30 -8.76 16.61
C THR A 105 -9.25 -7.84 17.82
N PHE A 106 -10.40 -7.31 18.24
CA PHE A 106 -10.48 -6.35 19.35
C PHE A 106 -9.95 -6.90 20.68
N ALA A 107 -10.02 -8.22 20.89
CA ALA A 107 -9.61 -8.88 22.12
C ALA A 107 -8.27 -9.62 22.01
N GLY A 108 -7.76 -9.82 20.80
CA GLY A 108 -6.51 -10.52 20.58
C GLY A 108 -5.33 -9.63 20.92
N LYS A 109 -4.37 -10.20 21.64
CA LYS A 109 -3.04 -9.62 21.83
C LYS A 109 -2.01 -10.53 21.21
N GLU A 110 -1.01 -9.93 20.59
CA GLU A 110 0.10 -10.67 19.98
C GLU A 110 1.21 -10.89 20.99
N GLU A 111 2.06 -11.89 20.74
CA GLU A 111 3.11 -12.29 21.68
C GLU A 111 4.08 -11.14 22.01
N TRP A 112 4.41 -10.33 21.01
CA TRP A 112 5.31 -9.18 21.16
C TRP A 112 4.71 -8.05 22.00
N GLU A 113 3.37 -7.98 22.14
CA GLU A 113 2.70 -6.95 22.96
C GLU A 113 2.78 -7.26 24.45
N ILE A 114 2.94 -8.53 24.81
CA ILE A 114 2.96 -9.00 26.20
C ILE A 114 4.36 -9.42 26.68
N ASN A 115 5.25 -9.76 25.75
CA ASN A 115 6.59 -10.26 26.06
C ASN A 115 7.66 -9.19 25.73
N PRO A 116 8.26 -8.50 26.73
CA PRO A 116 9.30 -7.50 26.48
C PRO A 116 10.61 -8.12 25.95
N LEU A 117 10.78 -9.44 26.05
CA LEU A 117 11.95 -10.17 25.55
C LEU A 117 11.71 -10.85 24.19
N TYR A 118 10.57 -10.59 23.54
CA TYR A 118 10.20 -11.22 22.26
C TYR A 118 11.28 -11.13 21.18
N CYS A 119 11.97 -9.99 21.09
CA CYS A 119 13.07 -9.78 20.14
C CYS A 119 14.22 -10.77 20.30
N ASN A 120 14.47 -11.29 21.51
CA ASN A 120 15.54 -12.27 21.75
C ASN A 120 15.22 -13.59 21.05
N THR A 121 13.96 -14.04 21.12
CA THR A 121 13.50 -15.23 20.39
C THR A 121 13.57 -15.01 18.88
N VAL A 122 13.12 -13.86 18.39
CA VAL A 122 13.15 -13.54 16.95
C VAL A 122 14.57 -13.57 16.38
N LYS A 123 15.56 -13.08 17.14
CA LYS A 123 16.98 -13.11 16.73
C LYS A 123 17.54 -14.51 16.50
N GLU A 124 16.93 -15.55 17.06
CA GLU A 124 17.39 -16.95 16.91
C GLU A 124 16.68 -17.66 15.74
N ILE A 125 15.55 -17.13 15.26
CA ILE A 125 14.73 -17.75 14.23
C ILE A 125 15.21 -17.35 12.82
N TYR A 126 15.42 -18.31 11.93
CA TYR A 126 15.64 -18.04 10.50
C TYR A 126 14.34 -17.50 9.88
N PRO A 127 14.37 -16.43 9.04
CA PRO A 127 15.53 -15.80 8.41
C PRO A 127 16.09 -14.57 9.15
N TYR A 128 15.69 -14.32 10.40
CA TYR A 128 16.10 -13.15 11.18
C TYR A 128 17.44 -13.34 11.90
N SER A 129 17.83 -14.60 12.12
CA SER A 129 19.10 -14.98 12.75
C SER A 129 20.34 -14.85 11.86
N SER A 130 20.17 -14.59 10.56
CA SER A 130 21.28 -14.46 9.62
C SER A 130 21.14 -13.27 8.68
N GLY A 131 22.28 -12.74 8.22
CA GLY A 131 22.37 -11.63 7.28
C GLY A 131 21.88 -10.30 7.85
N SER A 132 21.37 -9.42 6.99
CA SER A 132 20.88 -8.08 7.36
C SER A 132 19.37 -8.04 7.61
N ARG A 133 18.69 -9.19 7.67
CA ARG A 133 17.22 -9.25 7.65
C ARG A 133 16.58 -8.51 8.82
N LEU A 134 17.12 -8.71 10.03
CA LEU A 134 16.61 -8.02 11.22
C LEU A 134 16.83 -6.51 11.14
N LEU A 135 17.99 -6.07 10.63
CA LEU A 135 18.29 -4.65 10.41
C LEU A 135 17.33 -4.03 9.37
N ASN A 136 17.04 -4.74 8.29
CA ASN A 136 16.08 -4.29 7.28
C ASN A 136 14.67 -4.11 7.86
N ILE A 137 14.27 -4.92 8.84
CA ILE A 137 13.00 -4.74 9.55
C ILE A 137 13.05 -3.51 10.46
N ILE A 138 14.17 -3.23 11.11
CA ILE A 138 14.32 -2.04 11.95
C ILE A 138 14.20 -0.78 11.09
N ASP A 139 14.88 -0.72 9.94
CA ASP A 139 14.74 0.40 8.99
C ASP A 139 13.27 0.59 8.56
N MET A 140 12.59 -0.51 8.25
CA MET A 140 11.17 -0.50 7.87
C MET A 140 10.28 -0.01 9.02
N ALA A 141 10.54 -0.43 10.26
CA ALA A 141 9.77 0.02 11.42
C ALA A 141 9.97 1.51 11.70
N ILE A 142 11.20 2.04 11.53
CA ILE A 142 11.48 3.48 11.63
C ILE A 142 10.71 4.22 10.53
N PHE A 143 10.76 3.70 9.30
CA PHE A 143 10.05 4.28 8.18
C PHE A 143 8.54 4.34 8.43
N ASP A 144 7.92 3.21 8.78
CA ASP A 144 6.48 3.09 9.03
C ASP A 144 6.01 4.00 10.17
N PHE A 145 6.82 4.14 11.23
CA PHE A 145 6.56 5.07 12.33
C PHE A 145 6.55 6.53 11.87
N LEU A 146 7.48 6.94 10.99
CA LEU A 146 7.57 8.32 10.51
C LEU A 146 6.41 8.73 9.60
N ILE A 147 5.82 7.78 8.88
CA ILE A 147 4.68 8.01 7.98
C ILE A 147 3.33 7.66 8.60
N ASP A 148 3.31 7.28 9.88
CA ASP A 148 2.12 6.88 10.64
C ASP A 148 1.32 5.75 9.95
N LEU A 149 2.03 4.76 9.39
CA LEU A 149 1.43 3.57 8.77
C LEU A 149 1.33 2.39 9.76
N GLU A 150 0.89 2.64 11.00
CA GLU A 150 0.76 1.62 12.04
C GLU A 150 -0.31 0.54 11.78
N ASN A 151 -1.16 0.71 10.77
CA ASN A 151 -2.35 -0.14 10.52
C ASN A 151 -2.13 -1.30 9.55
N ILE A 152 -0.88 -1.66 9.22
CA ILE A 152 -0.62 -2.60 8.14
C ILE A 152 -0.47 -4.07 8.64
N PRO A 153 -1.46 -4.96 8.37
CA PRO A 153 -1.63 -6.31 8.95
C PRO A 153 -0.67 -7.40 8.60
N MET A 154 0.35 -7.09 7.85
CA MET A 154 1.14 -8.07 7.14
C MET A 154 2.35 -7.27 6.66
N MET A 155 3.38 -7.90 6.14
CA MET A 155 4.08 -7.24 5.03
C MET A 155 3.10 -7.16 3.83
N ARG A 156 2.02 -6.37 3.97
CA ARG A 156 1.16 -5.78 2.95
C ARG A 156 1.15 -4.29 3.21
N SER A 157 2.35 -3.73 3.22
CA SER A 157 2.54 -2.36 2.76
C SER A 157 1.53 -1.98 1.68
N PRO A 158 1.17 -0.70 1.54
CA PRO A 158 0.46 -0.28 0.34
C PRO A 158 1.32 -0.76 -0.82
N SER A 159 0.89 -1.80 -1.57
CA SER A 159 1.50 -2.47 -2.74
C SER A 159 3.04 -2.57 -2.95
N TRP A 160 3.90 -2.03 -2.08
CA TRP A 160 5.18 -1.41 -2.45
C TRP A 160 6.33 -1.81 -1.51
N LEU A 161 6.13 -2.09 -0.22
CA LEU A 161 7.17 -2.75 0.61
C LEU A 161 7.26 -4.27 0.35
N HIS A 162 6.48 -4.81 -0.59
CA HIS A 162 6.74 -6.13 -1.19
C HIS A 162 8.07 -6.21 -1.96
N LEU A 163 8.88 -5.14 -1.95
CA LEU A 163 10.10 -5.01 -2.73
C LEU A 163 11.38 -5.56 -2.10
N ASN A 164 11.44 -5.84 -0.80
CA ASN A 164 12.72 -6.21 -0.17
C ASN A 164 12.78 -7.65 0.32
N SER A 165 12.43 -8.57 -0.57
CA SER A 165 13.08 -9.88 -0.56
C SER A 165 13.29 -10.38 -1.99
N VAL A 166 14.06 -9.62 -2.77
CA VAL A 166 14.93 -10.25 -3.77
C VAL A 166 15.93 -11.09 -2.95
N ALA A 167 16.13 -12.33 -3.39
CA ALA A 167 17.05 -13.29 -2.79
C ALA A 167 18.46 -12.70 -2.58
#